data_AF-A0A965J4L7-F1
#
_entry.id   AF-A0A965J4L7-F1
#
_cell.length_a   1.000
_cell.length_b   1.000
_cell.length_c   1.000
_cell.angle_alpha   90.00
_cell.angle_beta   90.00
_cell.angle_gamma   90.00
#
_symmetry.space_group_name_H-M   'P 1'
#
loop_
_entity.id
_entity.type
_entity.pdbx_description
1 polymer ?
#
loop_
_entity_poly.entity_id
_entity_poly.type
_entity_poly.pdbx_seq_one_letter_code
_entity_poly.pdbx_strand_id
1 'polypeptide(L)'
;TVLLTFVLERLWLMKHETRKTINYERIDLIVPEKYEEMKADLEKRTGLSINRVEVGKIDFLNDTALLRIYYFADEQEFSDYHVS
;
A
#
# COMPACT_ATOMS: atom_id res chain seq x y z
N THR A 1 -35.69 -1.52 -7.21
CA THR A 1 -34.64 -2.46 -6.74
C THR A 1 -33.21 -1.98 -7.01
N VAL A 2 -33.00 -0.76 -7.53
CA VAL A 2 -31.66 -0.19 -7.85
C VAL A 2 -30.85 0.19 -6.60
N LEU A 3 -31.52 0.51 -5.48
CA LEU A 3 -30.86 0.90 -4.23
C LEU A 3 -29.93 -0.19 -3.67
N LEU A 4 -30.32 -1.46 -3.79
CA LEU A 4 -29.52 -2.58 -3.30
C LEU A 4 -28.22 -2.69 -4.09
N THR A 5 -28.32 -2.61 -5.42
CA THR A 5 -27.16 -2.64 -6.32
C THR A 5 -26.18 -1.51 -6.02
N PHE A 6 -26.67 -0.30 -5.75
CA PHE A 6 -25.83 0.86 -5.42
C PHE A 6 -25.08 0.70 -4.07
N VAL A 7 -25.74 0.11 -3.06
CA VAL A 7 -25.11 -0.16 -1.76
C VAL A 7 -24.06 -1.27 -1.89
N LEU A 8 -24.35 -2.33 -2.66
CA LEU A 8 -23.38 -3.40 -2.92
C LEU A 8 -22.18 -2.89 -3.71
N GLU A 9 -22.38 -2.04 -4.71
CA GLU A 9 -21.31 -1.47 -5.53
C GLU A 9 -20.39 -0.57 -4.70
N ARG A 10 -20.96 0.28 -3.82
CA ARG A 10 -20.17 1.10 -2.88
C ARG A 10 -19.40 0.25 -1.85
N LEU A 11 -20.01 -0.81 -1.33
CA LEU A 11 -19.34 -1.74 -0.40
C LEU A 11 -18.22 -2.54 -1.08
N TRP A 12 -18.38 -2.85 -2.36
CA TRP A 12 -17.36 -3.53 -3.16
C TRP A 12 -16.20 -2.59 -3.52
N LEU A 13 -16.49 -1.33 -3.84
CA LEU A 13 -15.49 -0.26 -4.07
C LEU A 13 -14.65 0.01 -2.82
N MET A 14 -15.28 0.21 -1.65
CA MET A 14 -14.59 0.44 -0.37
C MET A 14 -13.71 -0.75 0.06
N LYS A 15 -13.99 -1.96 -0.44
CA LYS A 15 -13.23 -3.17 -0.11
C LYS A 15 -12.10 -3.50 -1.08
N HIS A 16 -11.85 -2.71 -2.11
CA HIS A 16 -10.68 -2.91 -2.97
C HIS A 16 -9.40 -2.41 -2.27
N GLU A 17 -9.12 -2.98 -1.08
CA GLU A 17 -7.78 -3.00 -0.51
C GLU A 17 -6.86 -3.62 -1.56
N THR A 18 -6.18 -2.77 -2.30
CA THR A 18 -5.35 -3.21 -3.39
C THR A 18 -4.05 -3.68 -2.78
N ARG A 19 -3.80 -4.97 -2.93
CA ARG A 19 -2.52 -5.56 -2.52
C ARG A 19 -1.57 -5.60 -3.70
N LYS A 20 -0.34 -5.15 -3.50
CA LYS A 20 0.72 -5.24 -4.50
C LYS A 20 1.95 -5.86 -3.87
N THR A 21 2.52 -6.82 -4.57
CA THR A 21 3.80 -7.41 -4.19
C THR A 21 4.90 -6.70 -4.96
N ILE A 22 5.88 -6.18 -4.23
CA ILE A 22 7.03 -5.47 -4.80
C ILE A 22 8.32 -6.13 -4.30
N ASN A 23 9.34 -6.15 -5.16
CA ASN A 23 10.67 -6.54 -4.76
C ASN A 23 11.41 -5.29 -4.28
N TYR A 24 11.80 -5.30 -3.02
CA TYR A 24 12.49 -4.19 -2.37
C TYR A 24 13.97 -4.50 -2.22
N GLU A 25 14.81 -3.58 -2.65
CA GLU A 25 16.26 -3.77 -2.79
C GLU A 25 17.05 -3.35 -1.55
N ARG A 26 16.39 -2.76 -0.55
CA ARG A 26 17.03 -2.26 0.68
C ARG A 26 16.63 -3.11 1.87
N ILE A 27 17.26 -4.28 1.99
CA ILE A 27 17.05 -5.19 3.14
C ILE A 27 17.35 -4.53 4.50
N ASP A 28 18.27 -3.55 4.57
CA ASP A 28 18.63 -2.81 5.79
C ASP A 28 17.45 -2.05 6.43
N LEU A 29 16.47 -1.64 5.62
CA LEU A 29 15.30 -0.90 6.09
C LEU A 29 14.14 -1.81 6.54
N ILE A 30 14.30 -3.13 6.42
CA ILE A 30 13.30 -4.15 6.82
C ILE A 30 13.47 -4.52 8.30
N VAL A 31 14.04 -3.62 9.09
CA VAL A 31 14.10 -3.74 10.55
C VAL A 31 12.89 -3.02 11.17
N PRO A 32 12.31 -3.55 12.26
CA PRO A 32 11.13 -2.94 12.90
C PRO A 32 11.36 -1.49 13.33
N GLU A 33 12.60 -1.12 13.68
CA GLU A 33 12.99 0.26 14.01
C GLU A 33 12.93 1.24 12.83
N LYS A 34 13.09 0.76 11.59
CA LYS A 34 13.12 1.58 10.38
C LYS A 34 11.87 1.38 9.52
N TYR A 35 10.82 0.81 10.10
CA TYR A 35 9.56 0.58 9.38
C TYR A 35 8.96 1.89 8.85
N GLU A 36 9.04 2.98 9.61
CA GLU A 36 8.55 4.30 9.18
C GLU A 36 9.32 4.84 7.97
N GLU A 37 10.65 4.73 7.99
CA GLU A 37 11.53 5.13 6.88
C GLU A 37 11.26 4.28 5.62
N MET A 38 11.14 2.95 5.79
CA MET A 38 10.78 2.04 4.71
C MET A 38 9.43 2.41 4.11
N LYS A 39 8.42 2.63 4.96
CA LYS A 39 7.08 3.01 4.52
C LYS A 39 7.13 4.32 3.73
N ALA A 40 7.79 5.36 4.26
CA ALA A 40 7.90 6.65 3.58
C ALA A 40 8.62 6.55 2.22
N ASP A 41 9.70 5.76 2.13
CA ASP A 41 10.40 5.51 0.86
C ASP A 41 9.46 4.82 -0.14
N LEU A 42 8.74 3.79 0.29
CA LEU A 42 7.80 3.06 -0.56
C LEU A 42 6.64 3.95 -1.02
N GLU A 43 6.06 4.76 -0.14
CA GLU A 43 5.01 5.73 -0.50
C GLU A 43 5.53 6.76 -1.51
N LYS A 44 6.74 7.29 -1.28
CA LYS A 44 7.36 8.28 -2.18
C LYS A 44 7.71 7.71 -3.55
N ARG A 45 8.20 6.46 -3.62
CA ARG A 45 8.58 5.81 -4.89
C ARG A 45 7.37 5.28 -5.66
N THR A 46 6.34 4.81 -4.96
CA THR A 46 5.13 4.28 -5.60
C THR A 46 4.08 5.35 -5.86
N GLY A 47 4.15 6.49 -5.16
CA GLY A 47 3.14 7.53 -5.17
C GLY A 47 1.81 7.10 -4.54
N LEU A 48 1.81 6.01 -3.76
CA LEU A 48 0.61 5.42 -3.16
C LEU A 48 0.69 5.57 -1.66
N SER A 49 -0.43 5.92 -1.00
CA SER A 49 -0.48 5.87 0.45
C SER A 49 -0.63 4.42 0.93
N ILE A 50 0.38 3.93 1.62
CA ILE A 50 0.44 2.53 2.04
C ILE A 50 -0.20 2.40 3.42
N ASN A 51 -1.28 1.63 3.52
CA ASN A 51 -1.96 1.39 4.78
C ASN A 51 -1.22 0.34 5.62
N ARG A 52 -0.75 -0.74 4.96
CA ARG A 52 -0.04 -1.84 5.62
C ARG A 52 1.07 -2.39 4.73
N VAL A 53 2.21 -2.70 5.32
CA VAL A 53 3.30 -3.45 4.68
C VAL A 53 3.47 -4.78 5.39
N GLU A 54 3.52 -5.86 4.62
CA GLU A 54 3.90 -7.18 5.12
C GLU A 54 5.23 -7.59 4.49
N VAL A 55 6.18 -7.93 5.34
CA VAL A 55 7.46 -8.49 4.90
C VAL A 55 7.26 -9.96 4.61
N GLY A 56 7.47 -10.35 3.35
CA GLY A 56 7.36 -11.73 2.90
C GLY A 56 8.71 -12.44 2.94
N LYS A 57 9.11 -13.00 1.79
CA LYS A 57 10.37 -13.70 1.66
C LYS A 57 11.53 -12.71 1.61
N ILE A 58 12.52 -12.91 2.47
CA ILE A 58 13.78 -12.15 2.45
C ILE A 58 14.83 -13.00 1.75
N ASP A 59 15.53 -12.41 0.78
CA ASP A 59 16.62 -13.02 0.04
C ASP A 59 17.94 -12.35 0.44
N PHE A 60 18.61 -12.94 1.44
CA PHE A 60 19.87 -12.44 1.98
C PHE A 60 21.04 -12.55 0.99
N LEU A 61 20.94 -13.39 -0.05
CA LEU A 61 22.02 -13.51 -1.05
C LEU A 61 22.05 -12.32 -1.99
N ASN A 62 20.88 -11.78 -2.34
CA ASN A 62 20.75 -10.67 -3.28
C ASN A 62 20.41 -9.34 -2.57
N ASP A 63 20.47 -9.31 -1.23
CA ASP A 63 20.08 -8.15 -0.42
C ASP A 63 18.68 -7.60 -0.74
N THR A 64 17.78 -8.46 -1.21
CA THR A 64 16.41 -8.08 -1.60
C THR A 64 15.37 -8.75 -0.72
N ALA A 65 14.19 -8.16 -0.66
CA ALA A 65 13.05 -8.79 -0.01
C ALA A 65 11.76 -8.54 -0.76
N LEU A 66 10.90 -9.54 -0.70
CA LEU A 66 9.56 -9.47 -1.23
C LEU A 66 8.67 -8.79 -0.20
N LEU A 67 8.19 -7.59 -0.50
CA LEU A 67 7.25 -6.86 0.34
C LEU A 67 5.86 -6.92 -0.28
N ARG A 68 4.85 -7.07 0.56
CA ARG A 68 3.45 -7.02 0.17
C ARG A 68 2.81 -5.78 0.80
N ILE A 69 2.54 -4.80 -0.04
CA ILE A 69 1.93 -3.53 0.37
C ILE A 69 0.42 -3.59 0.13
N TYR A 70 -0.34 -3.01 1.03
CA TYR A 70 -1.79 -2.84 0.95
C TYR A 70 -2.08 -1.35 0.95
N TYR A 71 -2.80 -0.89 -0.06
CA TYR A 71 -3.18 0.51 -0.22
C TYR A 71 -4.65 0.61 -0.65
N PHE A 72 -5.29 1.71 -0.26
CA PHE A 72 -6.62 2.06 -0.73
C PHE A 72 -6.47 3.01 -1.93
N ALA A 73 -7.04 2.63 -3.08
CA ALA A 73 -7.09 3.52 -4.23
C ALA A 73 -8.12 4.66 -4.04
N ASP A 74 -9.14 4.42 -3.20
CA ASP A 74 -10.31 5.30 -3.00
C ASP A 74 -9.97 6.59 -2.23
N GLU A 75 -9.04 6.56 -1.26
CA GLU A 75 -8.68 7.76 -0.48
C GLU A 75 -7.80 8.76 -1.23
N GLN A 76 -7.27 8.39 -2.39
CA GLN A 76 -6.39 9.29 -3.17
C GLN A 76 -7.16 10.33 -4.00
N GLU A 77 -8.44 10.12 -4.30
CA GLU A 77 -9.27 11.15 -4.97
C GLU A 77 -9.79 12.23 -4.00
N PHE A 78 -9.76 12.01 -2.69
CA PHE A 78 -10.30 12.96 -1.71
C PHE A 78 -9.28 13.99 -1.18
N SER A 79 -7.98 13.72 -1.31
CA SER A 79 -6.91 14.60 -0.79
C SER A 79 -6.53 15.74 -1.75
N ASP A 80 -6.81 15.60 -3.05
CA ASP A 80 -6.51 16.64 -4.07
C ASP A 80 -7.53 17.80 -4.08
N TYR A 81 -8.54 17.78 -3.19
CA TYR A 81 -9.54 18.85 -3.07
C TYR A 81 -9.31 19.82 -1.88
N HIS A 82 -8.27 19.63 -1.06
CA HIS A 82 -8.01 20.50 0.10
C HIS A 82 -6.75 21.38 -0.02
N VAL A 83 -6.16 21.54 -1.20
CA VAL A 83 -5.10 22.55 -1.39
C VAL A 83 -5.52 23.58 -2.45
N SER A 84 -6.28 24.58 -2.01
CA SER A 84 -6.47 25.88 -2.68
C SER A 84 -6.23 27.00 -1.68
#